data_AF-A0A8B7DZE1-F1
#
_entry.id   AF-A0A8B7DZE1-F1
#
_cell.length_a   1.000
_cell.length_b   1.000
_cell.length_c   1.000
_cell.angle_alpha   90.00
_cell.angle_beta   90.00
_cell.angle_gamma   90.00
#
_symmetry.space_group_name_H-M   'P 1'
#
loop_
_entity.id
_entity.type
_entity.pdbx_description
1 polymer ?
#
loop_
_entity_poly.entity_id
_entity_poly.type
_entity_poly.pdbx_seq_one_letter_code
_entity_poly.pdbx_strand_id
1 'polypeptide(L)'
;SSSLKVTFNLSINIYNQNVDPPSLFNSLSAQFSLDSIGDRKLSLFGGLSKRFKNELSFTASLNCDDNIKPSDCVDKLCVEHDDDINGHYTCDKNGTIICKNGWHDPSKYCRSVSSQQPFSKVGCFNDFGSISGKRPFPNYVNYRSLIDWSNQKTSFENITMLCSSYAKNNGFEYFGIEFWGECWTGATTDINYARDGESNRCWPTPDKNLGPMLVGQDSTIMVYKRN
;
A
#
# COMPACT_ATOMS: atom_id res chain seq x y z
N SER A 1 -18.30 7.04 -21.29
CA SER A 1 -18.47 5.80 -20.52
C SER A 1 -18.94 4.73 -21.50
N SER A 2 -18.02 3.89 -22.01
CA SER A 2 -18.40 2.78 -22.89
C SER A 2 -18.88 1.64 -22.01
N SER A 3 -20.15 1.26 -22.11
CA SER A 3 -20.64 0.06 -21.46
C SER A 3 -19.88 -1.16 -21.98
N LEU A 4 -19.24 -1.91 -21.09
CA LEU A 4 -18.57 -3.16 -21.42
C LEU A 4 -19.62 -4.11 -22.03
N LYS A 5 -19.43 -4.53 -23.29
CA LYS A 5 -20.34 -5.44 -23.98
C LYS A 5 -19.59 -6.72 -24.34
N VAL A 6 -19.92 -7.81 -23.65
CA VAL A 6 -19.36 -9.15 -23.94
C VAL A 6 -20.34 -9.88 -24.86
N THR A 7 -19.91 -10.21 -26.07
CA THR A 7 -20.67 -10.99 -27.04
C THR A 7 -20.20 -12.44 -27.06
N PHE A 8 -21.15 -13.38 -27.10
CA PHE A 8 -20.85 -14.80 -27.25
C PHE A 8 -21.86 -15.47 -28.18
N ASN A 9 -21.41 -16.53 -28.86
CA ASN A 9 -22.28 -17.39 -29.67
C ASN A 9 -22.49 -18.70 -28.91
N LEU A 10 -23.74 -19.10 -28.74
CA LEU A 10 -24.09 -20.40 -28.18
C LEU A 10 -24.72 -21.25 -29.28
N SER A 11 -24.15 -22.42 -29.51
CA SER A 11 -24.67 -23.42 -30.44
C SER A 11 -24.89 -24.73 -29.70
N ILE A 12 -26.08 -25.32 -29.87
CA ILE A 12 -26.50 -26.55 -29.20
C ILE A 12 -26.95 -27.53 -30.26
N ASN A 13 -26.29 -28.68 -30.30
CA ASN A 13 -26.59 -29.78 -31.21
C ASN A 13 -27.16 -30.94 -30.40
N ILE A 14 -28.32 -31.44 -30.83
CA ILE A 14 -29.00 -32.57 -30.23
C ILE A 14 -28.83 -33.74 -31.18
N TYR A 15 -28.32 -34.86 -30.69
CA TYR A 15 -28.06 -36.06 -31.49
C TYR A 15 -28.96 -37.22 -31.05
N ASN A 16 -29.42 -38.00 -32.02
CA ASN A 16 -30.08 -39.28 -31.76
C ASN A 16 -29.03 -40.38 -31.64
N GLN A 17 -28.88 -40.92 -30.43
CA GLN A 17 -27.92 -41.98 -30.11
C GLN A 17 -28.39 -43.39 -30.51
N ASN A 18 -29.64 -43.54 -30.96
CA ASN A 18 -30.21 -44.84 -31.34
C ASN A 18 -29.87 -45.25 -32.79
N VAL A 19 -28.96 -44.52 -33.45
CA VAL A 19 -28.51 -44.77 -34.82
C VAL A 19 -26.99 -44.75 -34.80
N ASP A 20 -26.35 -45.66 -35.52
CA ASP A 20 -24.87 -45.72 -35.65
C ASP A 20 -24.45 -45.39 -37.10
N PRO A 21 -23.74 -44.27 -37.33
CA PRO A 21 -23.29 -43.29 -36.34
C PRO A 21 -24.43 -42.38 -35.83
N PRO A 22 -24.28 -41.78 -34.62
CA PRO A 22 -25.27 -40.84 -34.09
C PRO A 22 -25.60 -39.74 -35.10
N SER A 23 -26.90 -39.55 -35.35
CA SER A 23 -27.37 -38.57 -36.33
C SER A 23 -27.82 -37.28 -35.66
N LEU A 24 -27.55 -36.13 -36.29
CA LEU A 24 -28.00 -34.83 -35.80
C LEU A 24 -29.53 -34.75 -35.86
N PHE A 25 -30.17 -34.71 -34.70
CA PHE A 25 -31.62 -34.58 -34.57
C PHE A 25 -32.05 -33.11 -34.62
N ASN A 26 -31.26 -32.22 -34.02
CA ASN A 26 -31.60 -30.80 -33.96
C ASN A 26 -30.38 -29.91 -33.76
N SER A 27 -30.50 -28.64 -34.15
CA SER A 27 -29.47 -27.64 -33.92
C SER A 27 -30.10 -26.27 -33.65
N LEU A 28 -29.58 -25.58 -32.65
CA LEU A 28 -29.98 -24.23 -32.27
C LEU A 28 -28.72 -23.38 -32.15
N SER A 29 -28.74 -22.16 -32.69
CA SER A 29 -27.61 -21.25 -32.56
C SER A 29 -28.08 -19.80 -32.54
N ALA A 30 -27.58 -19.02 -31.60
CA ALA A 30 -27.80 -17.58 -31.57
C ALA A 30 -26.61 -16.86 -30.92
N GLN A 31 -26.51 -15.57 -31.22
CA GLN A 31 -25.58 -14.66 -30.56
C GLN A 31 -26.28 -13.96 -29.40
N PHE A 32 -25.56 -13.81 -28.30
CA PHE A 32 -26.01 -13.13 -27.10
C PHE A 32 -25.03 -12.03 -26.71
N SER A 33 -25.47 -11.11 -25.87
CA SER A 33 -24.63 -10.06 -25.30
C SER A 33 -24.97 -9.83 -23.84
N LEU A 34 -23.95 -9.62 -23.02
CA LEU A 34 -24.07 -9.19 -21.63
C LEU A 34 -23.45 -7.79 -21.53
N ASP A 35 -24.21 -6.84 -21.01
CA ASP A 35 -23.86 -5.41 -20.93
C ASP A 35 -23.56 -4.95 -19.49
N SER A 36 -23.67 -5.87 -18.54
CA SER A 36 -23.57 -5.61 -17.11
C SER A 36 -23.26 -6.90 -16.36
N ILE A 37 -22.57 -6.78 -15.23
CA ILE A 37 -22.25 -7.90 -14.34
C ILE A 37 -23.51 -8.53 -13.75
N GLY A 38 -23.42 -9.83 -13.50
CA GLY A 38 -24.41 -10.64 -12.82
C GLY A 38 -25.11 -11.63 -13.74
N ASP A 39 -26.14 -12.25 -13.19
CA ASP A 39 -26.86 -13.33 -13.85
C ASP A 39 -27.92 -12.78 -14.82
N ARG A 40 -28.02 -13.39 -15.99
CA ARG A 40 -29.06 -13.12 -16.99
C ARG A 40 -29.67 -14.43 -17.43
N LYS A 41 -31.00 -14.49 -17.37
CA LYS A 41 -31.78 -15.58 -17.94
C LYS A 41 -31.98 -15.31 -19.43
N LEU A 42 -31.60 -16.27 -20.26
CA LEU A 42 -31.66 -16.19 -21.72
C LEU A 42 -32.43 -17.39 -22.28
N SER A 43 -33.07 -17.18 -23.42
CA SER A 43 -33.74 -18.25 -24.18
C SER A 43 -33.17 -18.32 -25.58
N LEU A 44 -32.84 -19.55 -26.00
CA LEU A 44 -32.41 -19.88 -27.34
C LEU A 44 -33.58 -20.55 -28.08
N PHE A 45 -33.93 -19.99 -29.24
CA PHE A 45 -34.98 -20.52 -30.10
C PHE A 45 -34.36 -21.05 -31.39
N GLY A 46 -34.74 -22.25 -31.81
CA GLY A 46 -34.15 -22.86 -32.99
C GLY A 46 -34.79 -24.20 -33.34
N GLY A 47 -34.27 -24.85 -34.38
CA GLY A 47 -34.91 -26.04 -34.91
C GLY A 47 -34.50 -26.29 -36.36
N LEU A 48 -34.14 -27.52 -36.70
CA LEU A 48 -33.95 -27.91 -38.10
C LEU A 48 -35.29 -27.88 -38.89
N SER A 49 -36.41 -28.05 -38.19
CA SER A 49 -37.75 -27.96 -38.79
C SER A 49 -38.25 -26.52 -38.82
N LYS A 50 -38.66 -26.05 -40.01
CA LYS A 50 -39.35 -24.75 -40.15
C LYS A 50 -40.72 -24.72 -39.47
N ARG A 51 -41.32 -25.88 -39.16
CA ARG A 51 -42.63 -25.99 -38.49
C ARG A 51 -42.54 -26.03 -36.97
N PHE A 52 -41.47 -26.57 -36.41
CA PHE A 52 -41.35 -26.81 -34.97
C PHE A 52 -40.09 -26.13 -34.46
N LYS A 53 -40.28 -25.02 -33.74
CA LYS A 53 -39.21 -24.35 -32.99
C LYS A 53 -39.15 -24.95 -31.60
N ASN A 54 -37.94 -25.20 -31.14
CA ASN A 54 -37.62 -25.63 -29.80
C ASN A 54 -37.10 -24.41 -29.04
N GLU A 55 -37.40 -24.35 -27.76
CA GLU A 55 -36.86 -23.35 -26.84
C GLU A 55 -35.97 -24.06 -25.82
N LEU A 56 -34.81 -23.46 -25.56
CA LEU A 56 -33.99 -23.79 -24.42
C LEU A 56 -33.76 -22.54 -23.58
N SER A 57 -34.19 -22.58 -22.31
CA SER A 57 -33.85 -21.55 -21.34
C SER A 57 -32.58 -21.91 -20.58
N PHE A 58 -31.69 -20.95 -20.39
CA PHE A 58 -30.46 -21.10 -19.62
C PHE A 58 -30.12 -19.80 -18.88
N THR A 59 -29.20 -19.89 -17.93
CA THR A 59 -28.64 -18.71 -17.23
C THR A 59 -27.20 -18.53 -17.68
N ALA A 60 -26.84 -17.30 -18.02
CA ALA A 60 -25.46 -16.88 -18.25
C ALA A 60 -25.07 -15.84 -17.21
N SER A 61 -23.86 -15.96 -16.67
CA SER A 61 -23.32 -15.06 -15.65
C SER A 61 -22.08 -14.37 -16.19
N LEU A 62 -22.07 -13.03 -16.15
CA LEU A 62 -20.86 -12.25 -16.37
C LEU A 62 -20.31 -11.83 -15.01
N ASN A 63 -19.15 -12.35 -14.65
CA ASN A 63 -18.45 -12.03 -13.40
C ASN A 63 -17.02 -11.56 -13.73
N CYS A 64 -16.47 -10.65 -12.94
CA CYS A 64 -15.03 -10.40 -12.98
C CYS A 64 -14.31 -11.35 -11.99
N ASP A 65 -13.03 -11.61 -12.24
CA ASP A 65 -12.16 -12.19 -11.22
C ASP A 65 -12.02 -11.24 -10.01
N ASP A 66 -11.72 -11.81 -8.84
CA ASP A 66 -11.69 -11.13 -7.53
C ASP A 66 -10.81 -9.86 -7.47
N ASN A 67 -9.93 -9.65 -8.45
CA ASN A 67 -8.93 -8.57 -8.49
C ASN A 67 -9.19 -7.52 -9.58
N ILE A 68 -10.35 -7.52 -10.23
CA ILE A 68 -10.64 -6.67 -11.38
C ILE A 68 -11.84 -5.75 -11.09
N LYS A 69 -11.80 -4.51 -11.59
CA LYS A 69 -12.89 -3.54 -11.40
C LYS A 69 -14.23 -4.05 -11.97
N PRO A 70 -15.33 -4.05 -11.17
CA PRO A 70 -16.66 -4.48 -11.61
C PRO A 70 -17.28 -3.68 -12.76
N SER A 71 -16.83 -2.45 -13.03
CA SER A 71 -17.36 -1.68 -14.17
C SER A 71 -16.68 -2.02 -15.50
N ASP A 72 -15.45 -2.51 -15.46
CA ASP A 72 -14.59 -2.55 -16.63
C ASP A 72 -14.01 -3.94 -16.93
N CYS A 73 -14.00 -4.90 -16.00
CA CYS A 73 -13.38 -6.25 -16.13
C CYS A 73 -12.03 -6.31 -16.92
N VAL A 74 -11.31 -5.19 -17.10
CA VAL A 74 -10.03 -5.08 -17.82
C VAL A 74 -8.93 -4.45 -16.97
N ASP A 75 -9.31 -3.66 -15.96
CA ASP A 75 -8.38 -3.02 -15.03
C ASP A 75 -8.26 -3.85 -13.74
N LYS A 76 -7.08 -4.46 -13.51
CA LYS A 76 -6.76 -5.01 -12.19
C LYS A 76 -6.73 -3.87 -11.16
N LEU A 77 -7.58 -3.96 -10.15
CA LEU A 77 -7.67 -2.98 -9.07
C LEU A 77 -6.50 -3.14 -8.09
N CYS A 78 -6.03 -4.38 -7.92
CA CYS A 78 -4.92 -4.74 -7.06
C CYS A 78 -4.20 -5.97 -7.64
N VAL A 79 -2.87 -5.95 -7.67
CA VAL A 79 -2.01 -7.09 -8.01
C VAL A 79 -1.22 -7.44 -6.77
N GLU A 80 -1.27 -8.69 -6.34
CA GLU A 80 -0.54 -9.13 -5.15
C GLU A 80 0.97 -9.09 -5.39
N HIS A 81 1.71 -8.67 -4.36
CA HIS A 81 3.17 -8.60 -4.39
C HIS A 81 3.75 -9.15 -3.09
N ASP A 82 4.96 -9.69 -3.19
CA ASP A 82 5.74 -10.15 -2.03
C ASP A 82 7.23 -9.97 -2.31
N ASP A 83 7.59 -8.73 -2.60
CA ASP A 83 8.95 -8.36 -2.95
C ASP A 83 9.26 -6.94 -2.47
N ASP A 84 10.52 -6.67 -2.18
CA ASP A 84 10.95 -5.38 -1.62
C ASP A 84 10.75 -4.19 -2.58
N ILE A 85 10.54 -4.46 -3.87
CA ILE A 85 10.42 -3.43 -4.92
C ILE A 85 8.99 -2.96 -5.05
N ASN A 86 8.02 -3.85 -4.91
CA ASN A 86 6.60 -3.60 -5.17
C ASN A 86 5.77 -3.58 -3.88
N GLY A 87 6.14 -4.36 -2.86
CA GLY A 87 5.47 -4.43 -1.56
C GLY A 87 5.10 -5.84 -1.13
N HIS A 88 4.57 -5.97 0.08
CA HIS A 88 4.24 -7.27 0.70
C HIS A 88 2.78 -7.34 1.12
N TYR A 89 1.92 -7.65 0.15
CA TYR A 89 0.48 -7.60 0.35
C TYR A 89 -0.29 -8.58 -0.55
N THR A 90 -1.48 -8.92 -0.08
CA THR A 90 -2.54 -9.61 -0.81
C THR A 90 -3.68 -8.64 -1.12
N CYS A 91 -4.63 -9.06 -1.93
CA CYS A 91 -5.80 -8.24 -2.30
C CYS A 91 -7.08 -8.89 -1.76
N ASP A 92 -8.04 -8.08 -1.29
CA ASP A 92 -9.40 -8.58 -1.05
C ASP A 92 -10.26 -8.56 -2.33
N LYS A 93 -11.46 -9.15 -2.25
CA LYS A 93 -12.44 -9.18 -3.35
C LYS A 93 -12.90 -7.81 -3.88
N ASN A 94 -12.62 -6.74 -3.14
CA ASN A 94 -12.91 -5.37 -3.54
C ASN A 94 -11.65 -4.64 -4.03
N GLY A 95 -10.52 -5.34 -4.19
CA GLY A 95 -9.22 -4.79 -4.55
C GLY A 95 -8.54 -3.96 -3.45
N THR A 96 -8.93 -4.12 -2.19
CA THR A 96 -8.25 -3.49 -1.05
C THR A 96 -6.95 -4.22 -0.74
N ILE A 97 -5.87 -3.47 -0.52
CA ILE A 97 -4.57 -3.99 -0.11
C ILE A 97 -4.62 -4.50 1.34
N ILE A 98 -4.24 -5.76 1.54
CA ILE A 98 -4.08 -6.40 2.85
C ILE A 98 -2.61 -6.75 3.07
N CYS A 99 -1.98 -6.18 4.09
CA CYS A 99 -0.56 -6.46 4.36
C CYS A 99 -0.33 -7.89 4.84
N LYS A 100 0.74 -8.51 4.33
CA LYS A 100 1.22 -9.80 4.84
C LYS A 100 1.75 -9.64 6.27
N ASN A 101 1.85 -10.75 7.00
CA ASN A 101 2.31 -10.75 8.39
C ASN A 101 3.71 -10.13 8.49
N GLY A 102 3.89 -9.19 9.43
CA GLY A 102 5.13 -8.41 9.59
C GLY A 102 5.23 -7.13 8.75
N TRP A 103 4.24 -6.83 7.90
CA TRP A 103 4.18 -5.63 7.07
C TRP A 103 3.02 -4.73 7.46
N HIS A 104 3.17 -3.43 7.24
CA HIS A 104 2.24 -2.42 7.71
C HIS A 104 2.01 -1.35 6.64
N ASP A 105 0.90 -0.61 6.78
CA ASP A 105 0.52 0.53 5.94
C ASP A 105 0.13 0.17 4.48
N PRO A 106 -1.15 -0.21 4.26
CA PRO A 106 -1.69 -0.45 2.92
C PRO A 106 -1.56 0.73 1.95
N SER A 107 -1.51 1.98 2.46
CA SER A 107 -1.35 3.17 1.62
C SER A 107 0.05 3.27 1.00
N LYS A 108 1.02 2.56 1.58
CA LYS A 108 2.41 2.45 1.12
C LYS A 108 2.70 1.05 0.56
N TYR A 109 1.70 0.37 0.03
CA TYR A 109 1.86 -0.98 -0.55
C TYR A 109 2.47 -1.97 0.45
N CYS A 110 2.15 -1.82 1.74
CA CYS A 110 2.65 -2.69 2.81
C CYS A 110 4.17 -2.81 2.82
N ARG A 111 4.85 -1.70 2.56
CA ARG A 111 6.29 -1.62 2.70
C ARG A 111 6.63 -1.23 4.13
N SER A 112 7.63 -1.92 4.67
CA SER A 112 8.26 -1.54 5.91
C SER A 112 8.83 -0.13 5.73
N VAL A 113 8.55 0.76 6.66
CA VAL A 113 9.25 2.05 6.77
C VAL A 113 10.77 1.83 7.01
N SER A 114 11.22 0.58 7.21
CA SER A 114 12.59 0.17 7.48
C SER A 114 13.35 -0.50 6.32
N SER A 115 12.80 -0.72 5.12
CA SER A 115 13.64 -1.16 4.00
C SER A 115 14.42 0.04 3.44
N GLN A 116 15.62 0.23 4.00
CA GLN A 116 16.61 1.29 3.75
C GLN A 116 16.21 2.71 4.17
N GLN A 117 16.00 2.92 5.46
CA GLN A 117 16.14 4.28 5.96
C GLN A 117 17.58 4.76 5.72
N PRO A 118 17.79 6.02 5.27
CA PRO A 118 19.12 6.55 5.00
C PRO A 118 19.90 6.87 6.29
N PHE A 119 19.53 6.27 7.41
CA PHE A 119 20.10 6.47 8.74
C PHE A 119 19.73 5.32 9.68
N SER A 120 20.48 5.25 10.77
CA SER A 120 20.35 4.31 11.86
C SER A 120 20.21 5.07 13.19
N LYS A 121 19.52 4.45 14.15
CA LYS A 121 19.34 4.99 15.49
C LYS A 121 20.67 4.96 16.26
N VAL A 122 21.06 6.08 16.88
CA VAL A 122 22.23 6.13 17.78
C VAL A 122 21.77 5.98 19.23
N GLY A 123 20.90 6.87 19.71
CA GLY A 123 20.47 6.86 21.10
C GLY A 123 19.68 8.09 21.51
N CYS A 124 19.23 8.08 22.76
CA CYS A 124 18.51 9.18 23.39
C CYS A 124 19.39 9.80 24.47
N PHE A 125 19.60 11.12 24.40
CA PHE A 125 20.53 11.83 25.28
C PHE A 125 19.86 13.07 25.87
N ASN A 126 20.35 13.55 27.01
CA ASN A 126 19.98 14.88 27.47
C ASN A 126 20.66 15.92 26.57
N ASP A 127 20.00 17.06 26.37
CA ASP A 127 20.62 18.24 25.78
C ASP A 127 20.24 19.44 26.65
N PHE A 128 21.15 19.86 27.52
CA PHE A 128 20.98 21.05 28.37
C PHE A 128 21.34 22.34 27.64
N GLY A 129 21.53 22.27 26.32
CA GLY A 129 21.81 23.40 25.45
C GLY A 129 23.24 23.90 25.56
N SER A 130 23.39 25.23 25.59
CA SER A 130 24.71 25.87 25.55
C SER A 130 25.38 25.87 26.92
N ILE A 131 26.43 25.06 27.08
CA ILE A 131 27.32 25.09 28.23
C ILE A 131 28.62 25.76 27.80
N SER A 132 29.00 26.85 28.49
CA SER A 132 30.17 27.67 28.12
C SER A 132 30.17 28.12 26.65
N GLY A 133 28.99 28.45 26.12
CA GLY A 133 28.81 28.91 24.74
C GLY A 133 28.84 27.81 23.67
N LYS A 134 28.91 26.52 24.05
CA LYS A 134 28.89 25.39 23.10
C LYS A 134 27.69 24.48 23.35
N ARG A 135 26.94 24.18 22.29
CA ARG A 135 25.86 23.18 22.29
C ARG A 135 26.38 21.84 21.76
N PRO A 136 25.81 20.67 22.15
CA PRO A 136 26.19 19.37 21.61
C PRO A 136 26.05 19.24 20.09
N PHE A 137 25.13 20.00 19.49
CA PHE A 137 25.00 20.20 18.05
C PHE A 137 24.95 21.71 17.75
N PRO A 138 25.73 22.21 16.79
CA PRO A 138 25.85 23.65 16.54
C PRO A 138 24.77 24.26 15.62
N ASN A 139 24.23 23.51 14.66
CA ASN A 139 23.33 24.02 13.63
C ASN A 139 21.90 23.56 13.86
N TYR A 140 20.92 24.43 13.57
CA TYR A 140 19.51 24.12 13.82
C TYR A 140 18.58 24.58 12.69
N VAL A 141 17.53 23.79 12.45
CA VAL A 141 16.36 24.15 11.64
C VAL A 141 15.09 23.69 12.36
N ASN A 142 14.03 24.51 12.30
CA ASN A 142 12.77 24.25 12.99
C ASN A 142 11.70 23.70 12.03
N TYR A 143 11.20 22.49 12.32
CA TYR A 143 10.05 21.92 11.61
C TYR A 143 8.84 21.68 12.53
N ARG A 144 8.84 22.21 13.76
CA ARG A 144 7.77 21.99 14.73
C ARG A 144 6.39 22.44 14.24
N SER A 145 6.33 23.46 13.39
CA SER A 145 5.08 23.93 12.80
C SER A 145 4.43 22.93 11.84
N LEU A 146 5.17 21.91 11.39
CA LEU A 146 4.68 20.85 10.51
C LEU A 146 4.08 19.66 11.28
N ILE A 147 4.14 19.67 12.61
CA ILE A 147 3.66 18.56 13.43
C ILE A 147 2.13 18.58 13.45
N ASP A 148 1.53 17.53 12.88
CA ASP A 148 0.15 17.18 13.13
C ASP A 148 0.06 16.29 14.37
N TRP A 149 -0.37 16.88 15.49
CA TRP A 149 -0.53 16.22 16.78
C TRP A 149 -1.66 15.18 16.80
N SER A 150 -2.60 15.24 15.85
CA SER A 150 -3.64 14.24 15.70
C SER A 150 -3.12 12.97 15.01
N ASN A 151 -2.00 13.07 14.30
CA ASN A 151 -1.34 11.97 13.58
C ASN A 151 0.16 11.88 13.92
N GLN A 152 0.47 11.65 15.21
CA GLN A 152 1.83 11.72 15.75
C GLN A 152 2.82 10.76 15.07
N LYS A 153 2.41 9.52 14.79
CA LYS A 153 3.25 8.51 14.13
C LYS A 153 3.75 9.03 12.78
N THR A 154 2.82 9.42 11.90
CA THR A 154 3.15 9.90 10.56
C THR A 154 3.93 11.21 10.62
N SER A 155 3.55 12.12 11.53
CA SER A 155 4.26 13.38 11.73
C SER A 155 5.71 13.18 12.13
N PHE A 156 6.01 12.36 13.13
CA PHE A 156 7.39 12.15 13.58
C PHE A 156 8.23 11.35 12.58
N GLU A 157 7.62 10.42 11.83
CA GLU A 157 8.28 9.80 10.67
C GLU A 157 8.71 10.86 9.62
N ASN A 158 7.81 11.77 9.25
CA ASN A 158 8.09 12.83 8.28
C ASN A 158 9.15 13.81 8.79
N ILE A 159 9.05 14.25 10.04
CA ILE A 159 10.03 15.14 10.68
C ILE A 159 11.43 14.49 10.67
N THR A 160 11.52 13.21 11.01
CA THR A 160 12.80 12.49 11.02
C THR A 160 13.43 12.42 9.64
N MET A 161 12.63 12.18 8.60
CA MET A 161 13.09 12.20 7.20
C MET A 161 13.53 13.59 6.74
N LEU A 162 12.84 14.66 7.15
CA LEU A 162 13.24 16.03 6.85
C LEU A 162 14.58 16.39 7.49
N CYS A 163 14.78 16.06 8.77
CA CYS A 163 16.06 16.28 9.45
C CYS A 163 17.20 15.51 8.78
N SER A 164 16.96 14.23 8.44
CA SER A 164 17.93 13.39 7.72
C SER A 164 18.31 13.97 6.35
N SER A 165 17.33 14.50 5.61
CA SER A 165 17.55 15.14 4.31
C SER A 165 18.31 16.45 4.44
N TYR A 166 18.02 17.25 5.46
CA TYR A 166 18.76 18.47 5.75
C TYR A 166 20.22 18.15 6.08
N ALA A 167 20.47 17.16 6.94
CA ALA A 167 21.82 16.69 7.25
C ALA A 167 22.55 16.21 5.99
N LYS A 168 21.89 15.43 5.12
CA LYS A 168 22.44 14.99 3.82
C LYS A 168 22.92 16.16 2.98
N ASN A 169 22.04 17.13 2.77
CA ASN A 169 22.26 18.22 1.83
C ASN A 169 23.37 19.17 2.30
N ASN A 170 23.68 19.16 3.60
CA ASN A 170 24.75 19.92 4.20
C ASN A 170 26.00 19.08 4.54
N GLY A 171 26.05 17.81 4.13
CA GLY A 171 27.21 16.93 4.33
C GLY A 171 27.44 16.49 5.78
N PHE A 172 26.41 16.53 6.64
CA PHE A 172 26.51 16.08 8.03
C PHE A 172 26.22 14.58 8.16
N GLU A 173 27.00 13.90 8.98
CA GLU A 173 26.85 12.46 9.24
C GLU A 173 25.80 12.18 10.32
N TYR A 174 25.66 13.09 11.30
CA TYR A 174 24.75 12.95 12.42
C TYR A 174 23.68 14.04 12.37
N PHE A 175 22.49 13.69 12.88
CA PHE A 175 21.45 14.65 13.21
C PHE A 175 20.74 14.23 14.50
N GLY A 176 20.25 15.21 15.22
CA GLY A 176 19.43 15.02 16.41
C GLY A 176 18.10 15.72 16.27
N ILE A 177 17.08 15.21 16.96
CA ILE A 177 15.75 15.81 17.01
C ILE A 177 15.42 16.07 18.47
N GLU A 178 15.18 17.33 18.80
CA GLU A 178 14.76 17.81 20.11
C GLU A 178 13.45 18.56 19.99
N PHE A 179 12.75 18.73 21.12
CA PHE A 179 11.51 19.50 21.20
C PHE A 179 10.53 19.13 20.07
N TRP A 180 10.37 17.81 19.86
CA TRP A 180 9.46 17.17 18.91
C TRP A 180 9.75 17.40 17.41
N GLY A 181 10.53 18.41 17.04
CA GLY A 181 10.78 18.74 15.62
C GLY A 181 11.82 19.81 15.37
N GLU A 182 12.69 20.09 16.33
CA GLU A 182 13.89 20.90 16.13
C GLU A 182 15.00 19.97 15.66
N CYS A 183 15.44 20.14 14.42
CA CYS A 183 16.54 19.36 13.88
C CYS A 183 17.83 20.06 14.23
N TRP A 184 18.72 19.33 14.90
CA TRP A 184 20.05 19.77 15.25
C TRP A 184 21.09 18.97 14.46
N THR A 185 22.10 19.65 13.89
CA THR A 185 23.10 19.05 13.00
C THR A 185 24.47 19.70 13.19
N GLY A 186 25.53 19.13 12.62
CA GLY A 186 26.88 19.68 12.69
C GLY A 186 27.92 18.75 12.08
N ALA A 187 29.12 19.28 11.88
CA ALA A 187 30.28 18.46 11.50
C ALA A 187 30.62 17.50 12.64
N THR A 188 31.04 16.27 12.31
CA THR A 188 31.32 15.23 13.31
C THR A 188 32.38 15.65 14.35
N THR A 189 33.29 16.57 14.00
CA THR A 189 34.28 17.14 14.92
C THR A 189 33.70 18.11 15.95
N ASP A 190 32.52 18.68 15.67
CA ASP A 190 31.88 19.72 16.49
C ASP A 190 30.73 19.16 17.34
N ILE A 191 30.35 17.89 17.13
CA ILE A 191 29.27 17.25 17.87
C ILE A 191 29.78 16.54 19.13
N ASN A 192 29.02 16.65 20.22
CA ASN A 192 29.24 15.89 21.45
C ASN A 192 27.90 15.53 22.10
N TYR A 193 27.10 14.74 21.39
CA TYR A 193 25.73 14.41 21.79
C TYR A 193 25.61 13.66 23.12
N ALA A 194 26.66 12.98 23.58
CA ALA A 194 26.66 12.26 24.84
C ALA A 194 27.10 13.10 26.05
N ARG A 195 27.44 14.39 25.84
CA ARG A 195 27.97 15.29 26.88
C ARG A 195 27.13 15.33 28.15
N ASP A 196 25.81 15.40 28.00
CA ASP A 196 24.88 15.57 29.12
C ASP A 196 24.28 14.24 29.60
N GLY A 197 24.83 13.12 29.14
CA GLY A 197 24.42 11.77 29.51
C GLY A 197 23.19 11.25 28.75
N GLU A 198 22.89 9.97 28.96
CA GLU A 198 21.72 9.31 28.36
C GLU A 198 20.40 9.83 28.94
N SER A 199 19.35 9.76 28.15
CA SER A 199 17.99 10.10 28.56
C SER A 199 17.02 8.99 28.19
N ASN A 200 15.94 8.88 28.96
CA ASN A 200 14.82 7.98 28.67
C ASN A 200 13.58 8.74 28.18
N ARG A 201 13.70 10.04 27.89
CA ARG A 201 12.57 10.91 27.53
C ARG A 201 12.36 11.09 26.02
N CYS A 202 12.99 10.29 25.17
CA CYS A 202 12.63 10.27 23.75
C CYS A 202 11.28 9.56 23.56
N TRP A 203 10.55 9.98 22.53
CA TRP A 203 9.18 9.54 22.28
C TRP A 203 9.00 9.05 20.84
N PRO A 204 8.17 8.03 20.56
CA PRO A 204 7.39 7.20 21.49
C PRO A 204 8.22 6.40 22.51
N THR A 205 7.74 6.22 23.74
CA THR A 205 8.29 5.14 24.59
C THR A 205 8.02 3.78 23.93
N PRO A 206 8.83 2.73 24.19
CA PRO A 206 8.60 1.40 23.65
C PRO A 206 7.16 0.91 23.78
N ASP A 207 6.51 1.25 24.89
CA ASP A 207 5.14 0.83 25.25
C ASP A 207 4.05 1.46 24.37
N LYS A 208 4.40 2.49 23.59
CA LYS A 208 3.45 3.26 22.78
C LYS A 208 3.33 2.74 21.35
N ASN A 209 4.22 1.86 20.90
CA ASN A 209 4.19 1.20 19.59
C ASN A 209 3.90 2.15 18.40
N LEU A 210 4.33 3.42 18.46
CA LEU A 210 4.09 4.41 17.40
C LEU A 210 5.14 4.34 16.26
N GLY A 211 6.04 3.34 16.25
CA GLY A 211 7.05 3.16 15.20
C GLY A 211 8.50 3.42 15.67
N PRO A 212 9.50 3.20 14.80
CA PRO A 212 10.91 3.27 15.18
C PRO A 212 11.47 4.70 15.24
N MET A 213 10.74 5.68 14.70
CA MET A 213 11.18 7.07 14.58
C MET A 213 10.86 7.82 15.87
N LEU A 214 11.87 7.89 16.73
CA LEU A 214 11.85 8.60 17.99
C LEU A 214 12.21 10.09 17.80
N VAL A 215 11.66 10.95 18.63
CA VAL A 215 12.03 12.37 18.75
C VAL A 215 12.30 12.71 20.21
N GLY A 216 13.17 13.68 20.45
CA GLY A 216 13.43 14.20 21.78
C GLY A 216 12.32 15.13 22.27
N GLN A 217 12.03 15.09 23.57
CA GLN A 217 11.16 16.06 24.25
C GLN A 217 11.95 17.34 24.60
N ASP A 218 11.46 18.15 25.53
CA ASP A 218 12.22 19.27 26.10
C ASP A 218 13.53 18.77 26.74
N SER A 219 14.64 19.48 26.54
CA SER A 219 15.99 19.18 27.06
C SER A 219 16.47 17.73 26.81
N THR A 220 15.99 17.12 25.73
CA THR A 220 16.23 15.73 25.36
C THR A 220 16.38 15.64 23.86
N ILE A 221 17.39 14.94 23.36
CA ILE A 221 17.66 14.82 21.93
C ILE A 221 17.71 13.36 21.51
N MET A 222 16.96 13.04 20.46
CA MET A 222 17.04 11.74 19.79
C MET A 222 18.05 11.81 18.65
N VAL A 223 19.10 11.00 18.72
CA VAL A 223 20.24 11.07 17.78
C VAL A 223 20.21 9.92 16.78
N TYR A 224 20.51 10.28 15.53
CA TYR A 224 20.60 9.38 14.39
C TYR A 224 21.93 9.58 13.66
N LYS A 225 22.41 8.51 13.04
CA LYS A 225 23.60 8.49 12.18
C LYS A 225 23.16 8.12 10.78
N ARG A 226 23.52 8.91 9.78
CA ARG A 226 23.22 8.61 8.37
C ARG A 226 24.00 7.37 7.90
N ASN A 227 23.35 6.57 7.05
CA ASN A 227 23.93 5.40 6.41
C ASN A 227 24.65 5.78 5.12
#